data_AF-O85494-F1
#
_entry.id   AF-O85494-F1
#
_cell.length_a   1.000
_cell.length_b   1.000
_cell.length_c   1.000
_cell.angle_alpha   90.00
_cell.angle_beta   90.00
_cell.angle_gamma   90.00
#
_symmetry.space_group_name_H-M   'P 1'
#
loop_
_entity.id
_entity.type
_entity.pdbx_description
1 polymer ?
#
loop_
_entity_poly.entity_id
_entity_poly.type
_entity_poly.pdbx_seq_one_letter_code
_entity_poly.pdbx_strand_id
1 'polypeptide(L)'
;WALESYGAAHTLKEMLTIKSDDIKGRENAYKAVARGEHVGESEIPETFYVLTKELQSLGLEVSIFGDEVDEFGAPKPIAIKEDERPKDFSSFQLTLASPDKIREWSYGEVKKPETINYRTLKPERDGLFCMKIFGPTKDYECLCGKYKKPRYKTIGSC
;
A
#
# COMPACT_ATOMS: atom_id res chain seq x y z
N TRP A 1 -19.62 -26.46 24.36
CA TRP A 1 -20.20 -25.42 23.48
C TRP A 1 -19.41 -24.11 23.46
N ALA A 2 -19.11 -23.42 24.57
CA ALA A 2 -18.35 -22.16 24.52
C ALA A 2 -16.90 -22.27 23.97
N LEU A 3 -16.22 -23.40 24.22
CA LEU A 3 -14.85 -23.64 23.73
C LEU A 3 -14.77 -23.92 22.21
N GLU A 4 -15.78 -24.57 21.62
CA GLU A 4 -15.86 -24.74 20.16
C GLU A 4 -16.23 -23.43 19.46
N SER A 5 -17.05 -22.59 20.10
CA SER A 5 -17.40 -21.27 19.59
C SER A 5 -16.21 -20.31 19.55
N TYR A 6 -15.25 -20.44 20.47
CA TYR A 6 -14.04 -19.61 20.45
C TYR A 6 -13.19 -19.88 19.21
N GLY A 7 -12.99 -21.16 18.86
CA GLY A 7 -12.30 -21.55 17.62
C GLY A 7 -13.05 -21.07 16.38
N ALA A 8 -14.37 -21.29 16.32
CA ALA A 8 -15.19 -20.83 15.19
C ALA A 8 -15.21 -19.30 15.06
N ALA A 9 -15.23 -18.56 16.18
CA ALA A 9 -15.15 -17.10 16.18
C ALA A 9 -13.76 -16.60 15.75
N HIS A 10 -12.69 -17.30 16.14
CA HIS A 10 -11.33 -16.99 15.69
C HIS A 10 -11.19 -17.22 14.19
N THR A 11 -11.69 -18.36 13.69
CA THR A 11 -11.72 -18.67 12.25
C THR A 11 -12.61 -17.68 11.48
N LEU A 12 -13.76 -17.28 12.02
CA LEU A 12 -14.61 -16.25 11.41
C LEU A 12 -13.92 -14.87 11.41
N LYS A 13 -13.20 -14.52 12.48
CA LYS A 13 -12.41 -13.29 12.56
C LYS A 13 -11.26 -13.31 11.55
N GLU A 14 -10.56 -14.43 11.40
CA GLU A 14 -9.55 -14.64 10.35
C GLU A 14 -10.17 -14.52 8.94
N MET A 15 -11.33 -15.13 8.71
CA MET A 15 -12.07 -15.01 7.44
C MET A 15 -12.60 -13.59 7.16
N LEU A 16 -12.84 -12.78 8.19
CA LEU A 16 -13.31 -11.40 8.08
C LEU A 16 -12.16 -10.38 7.98
N THR A 17 -11.00 -10.70 8.55
CA THR A 17 -9.77 -9.88 8.49
C THR A 17 -9.02 -10.11 7.18
N ILE A 18 -9.00 -11.34 6.67
CA ILE A 18 -8.72 -11.66 5.27
C ILE A 18 -9.93 -11.18 4.45
N LYS A 19 -9.97 -9.88 4.17
CA LYS A 19 -11.05 -9.28 3.40
C LYS A 19 -11.16 -9.89 1.99
N SER A 20 -12.32 -9.66 1.36
CA SER A 20 -12.66 -10.12 0.02
C SER A 20 -11.74 -9.62 -1.11
N ASP A 21 -10.95 -8.57 -0.88
CA ASP A 21 -10.03 -7.95 -1.85
C ASP A 21 -8.65 -8.63 -1.89
N ASP A 22 -8.21 -9.30 -0.82
CA ASP A 22 -6.99 -10.12 -0.85
C ASP A 22 -7.30 -11.55 -1.31
N ILE A 23 -7.30 -11.71 -2.63
CA ILE A 23 -7.55 -12.99 -3.30
C ILE A 23 -6.54 -14.06 -2.85
N LYS A 24 -5.28 -13.67 -2.60
CA LYS A 24 -4.19 -14.61 -2.26
C LYS A 24 -4.29 -15.07 -0.81
N GLY A 25 -4.46 -14.14 0.12
CA GLY A 25 -4.69 -14.47 1.54
C GLY A 25 -5.90 -15.38 1.70
N ARG A 26 -6.99 -15.09 0.98
CA ARG A 26 -8.21 -15.91 1.01
C ARG A 26 -8.01 -17.31 0.42
N GLU A 27 -7.32 -17.43 -0.70
CA GLU A 27 -7.01 -18.74 -1.30
C GLU A 27 -6.15 -19.60 -0.36
N ASN A 28 -5.16 -19.00 0.29
CA ASN A 28 -4.29 -19.68 1.24
C ASN A 28 -5.06 -20.14 2.49
N ALA A 29 -5.93 -19.28 3.04
CA ALA A 29 -6.79 -19.65 4.16
C ALA A 29 -7.74 -20.80 3.80
N TYR A 30 -8.38 -20.77 2.62
CA TYR A 30 -9.23 -21.88 2.17
C TYR A 30 -8.44 -23.18 1.96
N LYS A 31 -7.21 -23.11 1.43
CA LYS A 31 -6.34 -24.28 1.30
C LYS A 31 -5.97 -24.87 2.66
N ALA A 32 -5.65 -24.02 3.64
CA ALA A 32 -5.33 -24.46 5.00
C ALA A 32 -6.54 -25.16 5.66
N VAL A 33 -7.73 -24.55 5.57
CA VAL A 33 -8.98 -25.15 6.09
C VAL A 33 -9.29 -26.48 5.42
N ALA A 34 -9.14 -26.57 4.09
CA ALA A 34 -9.38 -27.81 3.35
C ALA A 34 -8.39 -28.94 3.72
N ARG A 35 -7.16 -28.58 4.11
CA ARG A 35 -6.12 -29.52 4.56
C ARG A 35 -6.17 -29.84 6.05
N GLY A 36 -7.04 -29.18 6.81
CA GLY A 36 -7.07 -29.29 8.28
C GLY A 36 -5.84 -28.68 8.95
N GLU A 37 -5.10 -27.81 8.25
CA GLU A 37 -3.96 -27.06 8.76
C GLU A 37 -4.46 -25.79 9.47
N HIS A 38 -3.69 -25.30 10.44
CA HIS A 38 -3.96 -23.99 11.02
C HIS A 38 -3.78 -22.89 9.97
N VAL A 39 -4.74 -21.98 9.88
CA VAL A 39 -4.59 -20.75 9.10
C VAL A 39 -3.42 -19.97 9.72
N GLY A 40 -2.52 -19.45 8.89
CA GLY A 40 -1.35 -18.69 9.36
C GLY A 40 -1.74 -17.45 10.18
N GLU A 41 -0.75 -16.81 10.79
CA GLU A 41 -0.97 -15.57 11.56
C GLU A 41 -1.62 -14.48 10.69
N SER A 42 -2.57 -13.74 11.28
CA SER A 42 -3.29 -12.68 10.58
C SER A 42 -2.32 -11.54 10.26
N GLU A 43 -2.05 -11.32 8.99
CA GLU A 43 -1.24 -10.18 8.53
C GLU A 43 -2.07 -8.89 8.51
N ILE A 44 -1.39 -7.73 8.54
CA ILE A 44 -2.03 -6.41 8.33
C ILE A 44 -2.79 -6.42 6.99
N PRO A 45 -4.08 -6.07 6.96
CA PRO A 45 -4.85 -6.06 5.72
C PRO A 45 -4.37 -4.96 4.77
N GLU A 46 -4.44 -5.23 3.48
CA GLU A 46 -4.10 -4.26 2.42
C GLU A 46 -4.85 -2.93 2.54
N THR A 47 -6.12 -2.97 2.98
CA THR A 47 -6.90 -1.74 3.20
C THR A 47 -6.26 -0.81 4.23
N PHE A 48 -5.52 -1.33 5.21
CA PHE A 48 -4.83 -0.47 6.17
C PHE A 48 -3.76 0.37 5.47
N TYR A 49 -3.00 -0.23 4.55
CA TYR A 49 -2.04 0.53 3.74
C TYR A 49 -2.73 1.57 2.86
N VAL A 50 -3.87 1.25 2.26
CA VAL A 50 -4.68 2.24 1.51
C VAL A 50 -5.10 3.39 2.42
N LEU A 51 -5.59 3.10 3.63
CA LEU A 51 -5.95 4.11 4.63
C LEU A 51 -4.76 5.00 5.00
N THR A 52 -3.55 4.44 5.18
CA THR A 52 -2.37 5.26 5.45
C THR A 52 -2.07 6.25 4.32
N LYS A 53 -2.31 5.86 3.06
CA LYS A 53 -2.15 6.74 1.90
C LYS A 53 -3.22 7.82 1.83
N GLU A 54 -4.45 7.49 2.17
CA GLU A 54 -5.54 8.46 2.29
C GLU A 54 -5.23 9.51 3.37
N LEU A 55 -4.76 9.08 4.55
CA LEU A 55 -4.35 10.00 5.61
C LEU A 55 -3.16 10.88 5.20
N GLN A 56 -2.16 10.31 4.51
CA GLN A 56 -1.05 11.08 3.93
C GLN A 56 -1.54 12.14 2.93
N SER A 57 -2.54 11.82 2.12
CA SER A 57 -3.14 12.77 1.17
C SER A 57 -3.86 13.95 1.86
N LEU A 58 -4.34 13.73 3.08
CA LEU A 58 -4.92 14.80 3.93
C LEU A 58 -3.85 15.63 4.65
N GLY A 59 -2.56 15.33 4.46
CA GLY A 59 -1.45 16.01 5.14
C GLY A 59 -1.19 15.51 6.56
N LEU A 60 -1.60 14.27 6.86
CA LEU A 60 -1.28 13.63 8.14
C LEU A 60 -0.08 12.70 7.97
N GLU A 61 0.90 12.84 8.85
CA GLU A 61 2.03 11.91 8.95
C GLU A 61 1.62 10.73 9.83
N VAL A 62 1.67 9.54 9.22
CA VAL A 62 1.36 8.25 9.85
C VAL A 62 2.65 7.52 10.13
N SER A 63 2.95 7.27 11.40
CA SER A 63 4.08 6.44 11.84
C SER A 63 3.56 5.15 12.44
N ILE A 64 4.09 4.01 11.99
CA ILE A 64 3.73 2.68 12.50
C ILE A 64 4.86 2.21 13.41
N PHE A 65 4.51 1.65 14.57
CA PHE A 65 5.47 1.11 15.53
C PHE A 65 5.20 -0.38 15.74
N GLY A 66 6.29 -1.16 15.79
CA GLY A 66 6.24 -2.56 16.15
C GLY A 66 6.34 -2.76 17.65
N ASP A 67 6.61 -4.00 18.06
CA ASP A 67 6.93 -4.34 19.44
C ASP A 67 8.42 -4.09 19.77
N GLU A 68 9.24 -3.82 18.75
CA GLU A 68 10.65 -3.48 18.94
C GLU A 68 10.80 -2.09 19.56
N VAL A 69 11.45 -2.07 20.72
CA VAL A 69 11.87 -0.86 21.43
C VAL A 69 13.37 -0.65 21.22
N ASP A 70 13.77 0.61 21.02
CA ASP A 70 15.18 0.99 21.00
C ASP A 70 15.83 0.78 22.39
N GLU A 71 17.17 0.85 22.48
CA GLU A 71 17.93 0.71 23.74
C GLU A 71 17.47 1.66 24.86
N PHE A 72 16.79 2.75 24.51
CA PHE A 72 16.24 3.74 25.43
C PHE A 72 14.76 3.52 25.79
N GLY A 73 14.15 2.41 25.36
CA GLY A 73 12.74 2.10 25.61
C GLY A 73 11.75 2.91 24.77
N ALA A 74 12.22 3.62 23.74
CA ALA A 74 11.37 4.33 22.80
C ALA A 74 10.91 3.38 21.67
N PRO A 75 9.63 3.43 21.25
CA PRO A 75 9.17 2.62 20.14
C PRO A 75 9.77 3.14 18.82
N LYS A 76 10.35 2.23 18.03
CA LYS A 76 10.99 2.57 16.76
C LYS A 76 9.99 2.56 15.61
N PRO A 77 9.93 3.60 14.76
CA PRO A 77 9.04 3.61 13.62
C PRO A 77 9.51 2.60 12.56
N ILE A 78 8.58 1.79 12.06
CA ILE A 78 8.81 0.85 10.96
C ILE A 78 8.73 1.61 9.64
N ALA A 79 9.79 1.50 8.82
CA ALA A 79 9.78 2.03 7.47
C ALA A 79 8.98 1.10 6.55
N ILE A 80 7.86 1.58 6.02
CA ILE A 80 7.05 0.81 5.06
C ILE A 80 7.74 0.87 3.69
N LYS A 81 8.39 -0.22 3.29
CA LYS A 81 8.86 -0.41 1.91
C LYS A 81 7.84 -1.24 1.13
N GLU A 82 7.72 -0.96 -0.16
CA GLU A 82 6.73 -1.63 -1.01
C GLU A 82 7.02 -3.13 -1.20
N ASP A 83 8.31 -3.51 -1.18
CA ASP A 83 8.78 -4.89 -1.27
C ASP A 83 8.76 -5.64 0.08
N GLU A 84 8.68 -4.93 1.21
CA GLU A 84 8.75 -5.47 2.57
C GLU A 84 7.71 -4.78 3.47
N ARG A 85 6.44 -5.19 3.32
CA ARG A 85 5.35 -4.68 4.15
C ARG A 85 5.37 -5.36 5.52
N PRO A 86 5.26 -4.61 6.63
CA PRO A 86 5.17 -5.21 7.95
C PRO A 86 3.96 -6.14 8.05
N LYS A 87 4.14 -7.26 8.74
CA LYS A 87 3.05 -8.24 8.95
C LYS A 87 2.20 -7.92 10.16
N ASP A 88 2.74 -7.17 11.12
CA ASP A 88 2.06 -6.78 12.35
C ASP A 88 2.56 -5.41 12.86
N PHE A 89 1.76 -4.76 13.69
CA PHE A 89 2.08 -3.50 14.36
C PHE A 89 1.39 -3.39 15.72
N SER A 90 2.06 -2.77 16.68
CA SER A 90 1.54 -2.58 18.03
C SER A 90 0.72 -1.29 18.15
N SER A 91 1.18 -0.24 17.48
CA SER A 91 0.60 1.08 17.57
C SER A 91 0.89 1.89 16.31
N PHE A 92 0.03 2.87 16.05
CA PHE A 92 0.26 3.86 15.01
C PHE A 92 0.03 5.25 15.60
N GLN A 93 0.80 6.22 15.13
CA GLN A 93 0.71 7.60 15.55
C GLN A 93 0.34 8.47 14.36
N LEU A 94 -0.59 9.40 14.60
CA LEU A 94 -0.96 10.43 13.65
C LEU A 94 -0.43 11.77 14.13
N THR A 95 0.25 12.47 13.24
CA THR A 95 0.77 13.82 13.48
C THR A 95 0.47 14.71 12.27
N LEU A 96 0.54 16.03 12.44
CA LEU A 96 0.45 16.94 11.30
C LEU A 96 1.75 16.88 10.51
N ALA A 97 1.65 16.61 9.21
CA ALA A 97 2.82 16.56 8.34
C ALA A 97 3.40 17.97 8.17
N SER A 98 4.72 18.10 8.30
CA SER A 98 5.41 19.34 7.96
C SER A 98 5.46 19.52 6.43
N PRO A 99 5.59 20.77 5.92
CA PRO A 99 5.73 21.01 4.48
C PRO A 99 6.90 20.26 3.85
N ASP A 100 7.99 20.08 4.59
CA ASP A 100 9.16 19.35 4.13
C ASP A 100 8.89 17.85 4.03
N LYS A 101 8.13 17.29 4.98
CA LYS A 101 7.68 15.90 4.94
C LYS A 101 6.78 15.62 3.74
N ILE A 102 5.86 16.53 3.43
CA ILE A 102 4.97 16.40 2.26
C ILE A 102 5.78 16.42 0.95
N ARG A 103 6.83 17.25 0.88
CA ARG A 103 7.74 17.28 -0.28
C ARG A 103 8.56 15.99 -0.40
N GLU A 104 8.98 15.38 0.72
CA GLU A 104 9.69 14.10 0.74
C GLU A 104 8.85 12.97 0.15
N TRP A 105 7.53 12.96 0.39
CA TRP A 105 6.61 11.96 -0.17
C TRP A 105 6.31 12.17 -1.67
N SER A 106 6.58 13.37 -2.18
CA SER A 106 6.20 13.73 -3.54
C SER A 106 7.24 13.27 -4.56
N TYR A 107 6.76 12.64 -5.63
CA TYR A 107 7.58 12.26 -6.79
C TYR A 107 7.69 13.37 -7.85
N GLY A 108 7.02 14.51 -7.64
CA GLY A 108 7.07 15.66 -8.55
C GLY A 108 5.95 16.69 -8.33
N GLU A 109 6.07 17.84 -8.98
CA GLU A 109 5.14 18.96 -8.84
C GLU A 109 4.15 19.01 -10.01
N VAL A 110 2.85 19.13 -9.70
CA VAL A 110 1.81 19.42 -10.68
C VAL A 110 1.72 20.93 -10.89
N LYS A 111 1.95 21.38 -12.12
CA LYS A 111 1.95 22.83 -12.46
C LYS A 111 0.67 23.27 -13.15
N LYS A 112 -0.11 22.31 -13.62
CA LYS A 112 -1.16 22.45 -14.61
C LYS A 112 -2.41 21.71 -14.13
N PRO A 113 -3.61 22.32 -14.11
CA PRO A 113 -4.83 21.65 -13.67
C PRO A 113 -5.39 20.65 -14.70
N GLU A 114 -4.77 20.54 -15.88
CA GLU A 114 -5.20 19.65 -16.95
C GLU A 114 -5.04 18.18 -16.56
N THR A 115 -5.98 17.34 -17.02
CA THR A 115 -6.04 15.91 -16.70
C THR A 115 -5.60 15.06 -17.90
N ILE A 116 -6.54 14.75 -18.78
CA ILE A 116 -6.36 13.89 -19.95
C ILE A 116 -6.80 14.67 -21.18
N ASN A 117 -6.05 14.52 -22.26
CA ASN A 117 -6.42 15.10 -23.54
C ASN A 117 -7.68 14.42 -24.09
N TYR A 118 -8.73 15.20 -24.37
CA TYR A 118 -10.03 14.68 -24.84
C TYR A 118 -9.95 13.93 -26.18
N ARG A 119 -8.98 14.25 -27.05
CA ARG A 119 -8.85 13.63 -28.38
C ARG A 119 -7.96 12.39 -28.34
N THR A 120 -6.82 12.47 -27.66
CA THR A 120 -5.83 11.39 -27.66
C THR A 120 -6.00 10.41 -26.49
N LEU A 121 -6.81 10.76 -25.49
CA LEU A 121 -6.97 10.03 -24.23
C LEU A 121 -5.64 9.80 -23.49
N LYS A 122 -4.62 10.60 -23.81
CA LYS A 122 -3.31 10.57 -23.16
C LYS A 122 -3.27 11.60 -22.01
N PRO A 123 -2.60 11.28 -20.90
CA PRO A 123 -2.39 12.25 -19.84
C PRO A 123 -1.60 13.47 -20.31
N GLU A 124 -1.96 14.64 -19.82
CA GLU A 124 -1.26 15.89 -20.12
C GLU A 124 0.05 16.01 -19.32
N ARG A 125 1.05 16.68 -19.91
CA ARG A 125 2.35 16.87 -19.27
C ARG A 125 2.26 17.92 -18.16
N ASP A 126 2.83 17.61 -17.01
CA ASP A 126 2.78 18.41 -15.77
C ASP A 126 1.36 18.59 -15.19
N GLY A 127 0.38 17.86 -15.73
CA GLY A 127 -1.01 17.82 -15.29
C GLY A 127 -1.28 16.85 -14.13
N LEU A 128 -2.53 16.76 -13.70
CA LEU A 128 -2.99 15.92 -12.58
C LEU A 128 -2.76 14.41 -12.78
N PHE A 129 -2.60 13.95 -14.03
CA PHE A 129 -2.33 12.54 -14.34
C PHE A 129 -0.97 12.35 -15.02
N CYS A 130 -0.02 13.27 -14.81
CA CYS A 130 1.27 13.21 -15.49
C CYS A 130 2.04 11.91 -15.17
N MET A 131 2.37 11.12 -16.21
CA MET A 131 3.09 9.85 -16.08
C MET A 131 4.52 9.98 -15.53
N LYS A 132 5.07 11.21 -15.52
CA LYS A 132 6.37 11.49 -14.90
C LYS A 132 6.28 11.48 -13.37
N ILE A 133 5.16 11.95 -12.81
CA ILE A 133 4.94 12.09 -11.37
C ILE A 133 4.36 10.78 -10.81
N PHE A 134 3.31 10.27 -11.45
CA PHE A 134 2.55 9.13 -10.93
C PHE A 134 2.95 7.78 -11.53
N GLY A 135 3.85 7.77 -12.51
CA GLY A 135 4.28 6.55 -13.20
C GLY A 135 3.46 6.24 -14.46
N PRO A 136 3.82 5.17 -15.19
CA PRO A 136 3.24 4.88 -16.49
C PRO A 136 1.81 4.30 -16.38
N THR A 137 0.92 4.68 -17.29
CA THR A 137 -0.47 4.13 -17.39
C THR A 137 -0.49 2.65 -17.79
N LYS A 138 0.57 2.16 -18.44
CA LYS A 138 0.70 0.78 -18.89
C LYS A 138 2.07 0.23 -18.50
N ASP A 139 2.08 -1.02 -18.07
CA ASP A 139 3.30 -1.69 -17.65
C ASP A 139 4.38 -1.64 -18.74
N TYR A 140 5.56 -1.14 -18.37
CA TYR A 140 6.75 -1.07 -19.23
C TYR A 140 6.59 -0.24 -20.52
N GLU A 141 5.60 0.66 -20.59
CA GLU A 141 5.34 1.52 -21.75
C GLU A 141 5.50 3.02 -21.41
N CYS A 142 6.37 3.74 -22.15
CA CYS A 142 6.46 5.21 -22.04
C CYS A 142 5.25 5.90 -22.70
N LEU A 143 4.96 7.15 -22.30
CA LEU A 143 3.94 8.00 -22.94
C LEU A 143 4.14 8.13 -24.46
N CYS A 144 5.42 8.15 -24.87
CA CYS A 144 5.89 8.24 -26.23
C CYS A 144 5.68 6.96 -27.08
N GLY A 145 5.45 5.81 -26.45
CA GLY A 145 5.43 4.50 -27.09
C GLY A 145 6.78 4.00 -27.66
N LYS A 146 7.90 4.71 -27.46
CA LYS A 146 9.23 4.28 -27.92
C LYS A 146 9.77 3.09 -27.14
N TYR A 147 9.52 3.03 -25.84
CA TYR A 147 9.92 1.95 -24.95
C TYR A 147 8.67 1.19 -24.50
N LYS A 148 8.59 -0.12 -24.79
CA LYS A 148 7.40 -0.98 -24.57
C LYS A 148 7.72 -2.39 -24.07
N LYS A 149 8.90 -2.61 -23.48
CA LYS A 149 9.38 -3.96 -23.11
C LYS A 149 9.96 -3.97 -21.70
N PRO A 150 9.85 -5.09 -20.95
CA PRO A 150 10.38 -5.21 -19.59
C PRO A 150 11.87 -4.89 -19.47
N ARG A 151 12.66 -5.13 -20.52
CA ARG A 151 14.08 -4.76 -20.58
C ARG A 151 14.36 -3.26 -20.39
N TYR A 152 13.35 -2.42 -20.59
CA TYR A 152 13.44 -0.97 -20.42
C TYR A 152 12.88 -0.50 -19.06
N LYS A 153 12.71 -1.39 -18.08
CA LYS A 153 12.15 -1.08 -16.75
C LYS A 153 12.87 0.08 -16.03
N THR A 154 14.16 0.26 -16.26
CA THR A 154 14.98 1.31 -15.64
C THR A 154 15.05 2.60 -16.46
N ILE A 155 14.60 2.59 -17.71
CA ILE A 155 14.55 3.78 -18.55
C ILE A 155 13.25 4.50 -18.19
N GLY A 156 13.38 5.51 -17.34
CA GLY A 156 12.27 6.27 -16.77
C GLY A 156 11.26 6.78 -17.79
N SER A 157 10.04 7.04 -17.31
CA SER A 157 8.93 7.53 -18.11
C SER A 157 9.31 8.83 -18.83
N CYS A 158 9.30 8.81 -20.17
CA CYS A 158 9.40 10.02 -21.01
C CYS A 158 8.20 10.95 -20.80
#